data_AF-A0A1H4B0W0-F1
#
_entry.id   AF-A0A1H4B0W0-F1
#
_cell.length_a   1.000
_cell.length_b   1.000
_cell.length_c   1.000
_cell.angle_alpha   90.00
_cell.angle_beta   90.00
_cell.angle_gamma   90.00
#
_symmetry.space_group_name_H-M   'P 1'
#
loop_
_entity.id
_entity.type
_entity.pdbx_description
1 polymer ?
#
loop_
_entity_poly.entity_id
_entity_poly.type
_entity_poly.pdbx_seq_one_letter_code
_entity_poly.pdbx_strand_id
1 'polypeptide(L)'
;MIYKISTVLLVLVLIVLAVYTPRFSKDIKKKKSFENTYAIQNVGNGLCLRPLDAGYENGTPLIQYPLHNWECITWEMIKADSANVLLMNLYSERSFQPDGEPKVGTFLCQQSMDGTRNQLWQFLKQEDNSYLIRLDGSDLYITSPTNEENDRIQLQPYRGDNSQRWRIIRQTPWI
;
A
#
# COMPACT_ATOMS: atom_id res chain seq x y z
N MET A 1 4.55 56.54 15.83
CA MET A 1 5.16 55.19 15.99
C MET A 1 4.06 54.12 15.95
N ILE A 2 3.34 53.98 14.83
CA ILE A 2 2.13 53.11 14.73
C ILE A 2 2.23 52.11 13.54
N TYR A 3 3.21 52.26 12.65
CA TYR A 3 3.32 51.44 11.43
C TYR A 3 4.12 50.13 11.54
N LYS A 4 4.76 49.83 12.68
CA LYS A 4 5.57 48.60 12.84
C LYS A 4 4.82 47.39 13.43
N ILE A 5 3.69 47.60 14.11
CA ILE A 5 2.93 46.50 14.75
C ILE A 5 2.01 45.80 13.73
N SER A 6 1.46 46.54 12.76
CA SER A 6 0.57 46.02 11.72
C SER A 6 1.25 45.00 10.80
N THR A 7 2.52 45.22 10.46
CA THR A 7 3.28 44.34 9.57
C THR A 7 3.65 43.01 10.24
N VAL A 8 3.99 43.01 11.54
CA VAL A 8 4.34 41.77 12.26
C VAL A 8 3.13 40.86 12.43
N LEU A 9 1.95 41.42 12.74
CA LEU A 9 0.72 40.64 12.85
C LEU A 9 0.30 40.03 11.50
N LEU A 10 0.44 40.79 10.40
CA LEU A 10 0.15 40.31 9.05
C LEU A 10 1.10 39.17 8.63
N VAL A 11 2.38 39.27 8.95
CA VAL A 11 3.38 38.23 8.66
C VAL A 11 3.09 36.95 9.47
N LEU A 12 2.70 37.07 10.75
CA LEU A 12 2.29 35.91 11.56
C LEU A 12 1.03 35.23 11.00
N VAL A 13 0.04 36.00 10.57
CA VAL A 13 -1.17 35.45 9.93
C VAL A 13 -0.83 34.76 8.60
N LEU A 14 0.08 35.33 7.79
CA LEU A 14 0.53 34.71 6.54
C LEU A 14 1.35 33.44 6.78
N ILE A 15 2.20 33.38 7.81
CA ILE A 15 2.93 32.15 8.19
C ILE A 15 1.96 31.07 8.67
N VAL A 16 1.00 31.43 9.52
CA VAL A 16 -0.05 30.51 9.97
C VAL A 16 -0.85 30.00 8.76
N LEU A 17 -1.31 30.87 7.87
CA LEU A 17 -2.02 30.46 6.65
C LEU A 17 -1.12 29.60 5.73
N ALA A 18 0.16 29.92 5.57
CA ALA A 18 1.11 29.15 4.74
C ALA A 18 1.48 27.79 5.34
N VAL A 19 1.40 27.61 6.66
CA VAL A 19 1.62 26.33 7.34
C VAL A 19 0.34 25.50 7.40
N TYR A 20 -0.81 26.14 7.61
CA TYR A 20 -2.10 25.45 7.68
C TYR A 20 -2.65 25.08 6.31
N THR A 21 -2.46 25.86 5.25
CA THR A 21 -2.94 25.53 3.89
C THR A 21 -2.37 24.23 3.29
N PRO A 22 -1.06 23.88 3.41
CA PRO A 22 -0.56 22.58 2.96
C PRO A 22 -1.06 21.43 3.85
N ARG A 23 -1.22 21.65 5.16
CA ARG A 23 -1.73 20.62 6.09
C ARG A 23 -3.21 20.32 5.86
N PHE A 24 -4.05 21.36 5.77
CA PHE A 24 -5.47 21.23 5.43
C PHE A 24 -5.67 20.68 4.02
N SER A 25 -4.84 21.03 3.03
CA SER A 25 -4.94 20.45 1.69
C SER A 25 -4.50 18.98 1.65
N LYS A 26 -3.49 18.59 2.44
CA LYS A 26 -3.12 17.18 2.66
C LYS A 26 -4.27 16.42 3.32
N ASP A 27 -4.88 16.96 4.36
CA ASP A 27 -6.00 16.35 5.09
C ASP A 27 -7.28 16.25 4.24
N ILE A 28 -7.58 17.26 3.41
CA ILE A 28 -8.72 17.26 2.47
C ILE A 28 -8.48 16.27 1.31
N LYS A 29 -7.24 16.15 0.80
CA LYS A 29 -6.88 15.08 -0.15
C LYS A 29 -7.03 13.70 0.50
N LYS A 30 -6.55 13.52 1.74
CA LYS A 30 -6.67 12.28 2.53
C LYS A 30 -8.14 11.86 2.67
N LYS A 31 -9.02 12.80 3.03
CA LYS A 31 -10.48 12.57 3.23
C LYS A 31 -11.26 12.20 1.96
N LYS A 32 -10.69 12.39 0.77
CA LYS A 32 -11.31 12.02 -0.52
C LYS A 32 -10.82 10.69 -1.10
N SER A 33 -9.85 10.01 -0.46
CA SER A 33 -9.16 8.82 -1.02
C SER A 33 -9.58 7.46 -0.42
N PHE A 34 -10.33 7.42 0.69
CA PHE A 34 -10.71 6.15 1.35
C PHE A 34 -11.75 5.30 0.61
N GLU A 35 -12.24 5.75 -0.55
CA GLU A 35 -13.18 4.95 -1.35
C GLU A 35 -12.53 3.71 -1.97
N ASN A 36 -11.20 3.69 -2.13
CA ASN A 36 -10.48 2.59 -2.76
C ASN A 36 -9.36 2.00 -1.90
N THR A 37 -9.59 1.94 -0.58
CA THR A 37 -8.62 1.47 0.42
C THR A 37 -9.01 0.11 1.00
N TYR A 38 -8.07 -0.84 0.97
CA TYR A 38 -8.35 -2.23 1.33
C TYR A 38 -7.18 -2.89 2.06
N ALA A 39 -7.49 -3.87 2.90
CA ALA A 39 -6.56 -4.91 3.29
C ALA A 39 -6.59 -6.02 2.23
N ILE A 40 -5.42 -6.61 1.95
CA ILE A 40 -5.27 -7.72 1.00
C ILE A 40 -5.01 -8.98 1.82
N GLN A 41 -6.07 -9.76 2.06
CA GLN A 41 -6.08 -10.87 3.00
C GLN A 41 -5.96 -12.22 2.28
N ASN A 42 -5.01 -13.06 2.68
CA ASN A 42 -4.89 -14.41 2.16
C ASN A 42 -6.09 -15.29 2.58
N VAL A 43 -6.62 -16.07 1.65
CA VAL A 43 -7.78 -16.95 1.88
C VAL A 43 -7.45 -18.12 2.80
N GLY A 44 -6.24 -18.66 2.73
CA GLY A 44 -5.80 -19.86 3.45
C GLY A 44 -5.54 -19.65 4.93
N ASN A 45 -5.02 -18.48 5.32
CA ASN A 45 -4.62 -18.22 6.70
C ASN A 45 -5.25 -16.95 7.33
N GLY A 46 -5.92 -16.10 6.55
CA GLY A 46 -6.57 -14.88 7.06
C GLY A 46 -5.61 -13.72 7.37
N LEU A 47 -4.31 -13.85 7.06
CA LEU A 47 -3.29 -12.82 7.25
C LEU A 47 -3.24 -11.87 6.04
N CYS A 48 -2.82 -10.63 6.27
CA CYS A 48 -2.86 -9.53 5.32
C CYS A 48 -1.45 -9.04 4.95
N LEU A 49 -1.30 -8.51 3.74
CA LEU A 49 -0.07 -7.87 3.29
C LEU A 49 0.22 -6.60 4.12
N ARG A 50 1.44 -6.50 4.68
CA ARG A 50 1.89 -5.37 5.49
C ARG A 50 3.41 -5.17 5.37
N PRO A 51 3.95 -3.95 5.36
CA PRO A 51 5.37 -3.73 5.64
C PRO A 51 5.73 -4.14 7.08
N LEU A 52 6.84 -4.85 7.26
CA LEU A 52 7.34 -5.28 8.57
C LEU A 52 7.44 -4.09 9.54
N ASP A 53 6.92 -4.26 10.76
CA ASP A 53 6.93 -3.27 11.84
C ASP A 53 6.37 -1.89 11.45
N ALA A 54 5.52 -1.82 10.41
CA ALA A 54 5.12 -0.55 9.80
C ALA A 54 6.33 0.32 9.40
N GLY A 55 7.40 -0.29 8.89
CA GLY A 55 8.59 0.43 8.44
C GLY A 55 8.30 1.42 7.30
N TYR A 56 8.95 2.57 7.36
CA TYR A 56 8.86 3.64 6.35
C TYR A 56 9.94 3.56 5.28
N GLU A 57 10.98 2.77 5.52
CA GLU A 57 12.15 2.78 4.66
C GLU A 57 11.94 1.95 3.39
N ASN A 58 12.66 2.33 2.33
CA ASN A 58 12.79 1.50 1.15
C ASN A 58 13.54 0.21 1.51
N GLY A 59 13.11 -0.91 0.95
CA GLY A 59 13.63 -2.23 1.29
C GLY A 59 12.98 -2.86 2.53
N THR A 60 12.04 -2.18 3.21
CA THR A 60 11.28 -2.81 4.31
C THR A 60 10.58 -4.08 3.79
N PRO A 61 10.81 -5.26 4.40
CA PRO A 61 10.19 -6.49 3.93
C PRO A 61 8.66 -6.42 3.92
N LEU A 62 8.04 -6.98 2.89
CA LEU A 62 6.60 -7.22 2.90
C LEU A 62 6.32 -8.57 3.56
N ILE A 63 5.44 -8.56 4.55
CA ILE A 63 5.10 -9.70 5.39
C ILE A 63 3.59 -9.95 5.41
N GLN A 64 3.20 -11.08 5.99
CA GLN A 64 1.83 -11.37 6.38
C GLN A 64 1.56 -11.07 7.86
N TYR A 65 0.45 -10.41 8.15
CA TYR A 65 0.09 -9.97 9.51
C TYR A 65 -1.42 -10.05 9.77
N PRO A 66 -1.90 -10.27 11.01
CA PRO A 66 -3.33 -10.27 11.31
C PRO A 66 -4.04 -8.99 10.85
N LEU A 67 -5.30 -9.13 10.44
CA LEU A 67 -6.11 -8.00 9.99
C LEU A 67 -6.38 -7.02 11.14
N HIS A 68 -6.02 -5.76 10.94
CA HIS A 68 -6.42 -4.64 11.80
C HIS A 68 -6.81 -3.43 10.95
N ASN A 69 -7.65 -2.56 11.51
CA ASN A 69 -8.03 -1.29 10.87
C ASN A 69 -6.92 -0.23 11.04
N TRP A 70 -5.73 -0.53 10.55
CA TRP A 70 -4.53 0.32 10.62
C TRP A 70 -4.08 0.78 9.23
N GLU A 71 -3.54 2.00 9.14
CA GLU A 71 -3.03 2.54 7.88
C GLU A 71 -1.91 1.64 7.28
N CYS A 72 -1.08 1.00 8.11
CA CYS A 72 0.04 0.20 7.63
C CYS A 72 -0.36 -1.16 7.03
N ILE A 73 -1.58 -1.64 7.27
CA ILE A 73 -2.17 -2.84 6.65
C ILE A 73 -3.07 -2.46 5.47
N THR A 74 -3.37 -1.17 5.32
CA THR A 74 -4.31 -0.66 4.33
C THR A 74 -3.59 -0.13 3.09
N TRP A 75 -4.05 -0.56 1.94
CA TRP A 75 -3.53 -0.19 0.63
C TRP A 75 -4.59 0.58 -0.16
N GLU A 76 -4.25 1.77 -0.63
CA GLU A 76 -5.00 2.43 -1.69
C GLU A 76 -4.68 1.75 -3.03
N MET A 77 -5.72 1.32 -3.73
CA MET A 77 -5.60 0.76 -5.07
C MET A 77 -5.69 1.91 -6.09
N ILE A 78 -4.61 2.17 -6.81
CA ILE A 78 -4.55 3.24 -7.81
C ILE A 78 -4.55 2.59 -9.19
N LYS A 79 -5.60 2.81 -9.99
CA LYS A 79 -5.68 2.27 -11.35
C LYS A 79 -4.58 2.91 -12.21
N ALA A 80 -3.64 2.10 -12.69
CA ALA A 80 -2.56 2.56 -13.57
C ALA A 80 -3.02 2.54 -15.03
N ASP A 81 -3.68 1.45 -15.45
CA ASP A 81 -4.27 1.29 -16.78
C ASP A 81 -5.48 0.34 -16.75
N SER A 82 -5.91 -0.19 -17.90
CA SER A 82 -7.05 -1.10 -18.00
C SER A 82 -6.89 -2.43 -17.25
N ALA A 83 -5.67 -2.92 -17.06
CA ALA A 83 -5.33 -4.21 -16.48
C ALA A 83 -4.54 -4.11 -15.16
N ASN A 84 -3.80 -3.02 -14.97
CA ASN A 84 -2.83 -2.89 -13.89
C ASN A 84 -3.26 -1.91 -12.79
N VAL A 85 -2.90 -2.27 -11.56
CA VAL A 85 -3.10 -1.49 -10.34
C VAL A 85 -1.76 -1.27 -9.65
N LEU A 86 -1.53 -0.05 -9.18
CA LEU A 86 -0.48 0.31 -8.24
C LEU A 86 -1.07 0.30 -6.82
N LEU A 87 -0.36 -0.28 -5.87
CA LEU A 87 -0.81 -0.37 -4.47
C LEU A 87 0.02 0.58 -3.62
N MET A 88 -0.61 1.58 -3.01
CA MET A 88 0.05 2.51 -2.10
C MET A 88 -0.35 2.22 -0.66
N ASN A 89 0.62 1.98 0.21
CA ASN A 89 0.37 1.83 1.64
C ASN A 89 -0.05 3.18 2.24
N LEU A 90 -1.14 3.21 3.01
CA LEU A 90 -1.64 4.47 3.57
C LEU A 90 -0.74 5.06 4.66
N TYR A 91 0.08 4.24 5.31
CA TYR A 91 0.97 4.70 6.37
C TYR A 91 2.26 5.28 5.80
N SER A 92 2.94 4.51 4.93
CA SER A 92 4.27 4.89 4.41
C SER A 92 4.24 5.70 3.12
N GLU A 93 3.07 5.86 2.48
CA GLU A 93 2.89 6.50 1.17
C GLU A 93 3.78 5.86 0.08
N ARG A 94 4.06 4.55 0.21
CA ARG A 94 4.94 3.77 -0.68
C ARG A 94 4.23 2.57 -1.30
N SER A 95 4.81 2.02 -2.36
CA SER A 95 4.36 0.75 -2.94
C SER A 95 5.26 -0.40 -2.52
N PHE A 96 5.07 -1.57 -3.10
CA PHE A 96 5.96 -2.71 -2.95
C PHE A 96 6.27 -3.35 -4.30
N GLN A 97 7.40 -4.05 -4.34
CA GLN A 97 7.97 -4.65 -5.53
C GLN A 97 8.85 -5.86 -5.15
N PRO A 98 9.33 -6.63 -6.13
CA PRO A 98 10.37 -7.64 -5.91
C PRO A 98 11.65 -7.02 -5.32
N ASP A 99 12.22 -7.70 -4.33
CA ASP A 99 13.50 -7.37 -3.70
C ASP A 99 14.67 -7.84 -4.59
N GLY A 100 14.82 -7.15 -5.73
CA GLY A 100 15.75 -7.51 -6.81
C GLY A 100 15.04 -7.98 -8.07
N GLU A 101 15.64 -8.92 -8.79
CA GLU A 101 15.09 -9.46 -10.04
C GLU A 101 13.82 -10.31 -9.78
N PRO A 102 12.73 -10.13 -10.54
CA PRO A 102 11.51 -10.93 -10.40
C PRO A 102 11.73 -12.36 -10.91
N LYS A 103 12.04 -13.28 -10.00
CA LYS A 103 12.13 -14.72 -10.27
C LYS A 103 11.44 -15.53 -9.19
N VAL A 104 11.34 -16.85 -9.40
CA VAL A 104 10.74 -17.77 -8.45
C VAL A 104 11.45 -17.66 -7.09
N GLY A 105 10.67 -17.44 -6.03
CA GLY A 105 11.17 -17.29 -4.66
C GLY A 105 11.66 -15.89 -4.30
N THR A 106 11.63 -14.91 -5.21
CA THR A 106 11.98 -13.53 -4.87
C THR A 106 10.99 -12.98 -3.84
N PHE A 107 11.50 -12.48 -2.72
CA PHE A 107 10.69 -11.80 -1.70
C PHE A 107 10.25 -10.42 -2.16
N LEU A 108 9.19 -9.91 -1.55
CA LEU A 108 8.72 -8.54 -1.79
C LEU A 108 9.24 -7.58 -0.71
N CYS A 109 9.51 -6.35 -1.13
CA CYS A 109 9.89 -5.26 -0.25
C CYS A 109 9.19 -3.96 -0.65
N GLN A 110 9.01 -3.07 0.31
CA GLN A 110 8.47 -1.73 0.10
C GLN A 110 9.47 -0.86 -0.66
N GLN A 111 8.97 0.01 -1.54
CA GLN A 111 9.79 0.95 -2.31
C GLN A 111 9.02 2.25 -2.58
N SER A 112 9.75 3.35 -2.75
CA SER A 112 9.20 4.59 -3.31
C SER A 112 8.41 4.31 -4.58
N MET A 113 7.25 4.96 -4.72
CA MET A 113 6.43 4.83 -5.92
C MET A 113 7.14 5.47 -7.12
N ASP A 114 7.56 4.65 -8.07
CA ASP A 114 8.12 5.09 -9.35
C ASP A 114 7.25 4.64 -10.53
N GLY A 115 6.23 3.81 -10.28
CA GLY A 115 5.29 3.33 -11.30
C GLY A 115 5.93 2.39 -12.30
N THR A 116 7.11 1.85 -11.99
CA THR A 116 7.77 0.87 -12.85
C THR A 116 6.94 -0.42 -12.92
N ARG A 117 7.22 -1.22 -13.95
CA ARG A 117 6.55 -2.53 -14.15
C ARG A 117 6.60 -3.42 -12.91
N ASN A 118 7.66 -3.31 -12.12
CA ASN A 118 7.87 -4.07 -10.88
C ASN A 118 6.89 -3.70 -9.75
N GLN A 119 6.15 -2.59 -9.89
CA GLN A 119 5.13 -2.12 -8.94
C GLN A 119 3.70 -2.26 -9.49
N LEU A 120 3.53 -2.81 -10.70
CA LEU A 120 2.23 -2.97 -11.35
C LEU A 120 1.71 -4.39 -11.16
N TRP A 121 0.49 -4.47 -10.64
CA TRP A 121 -0.16 -5.73 -10.27
C TRP A 121 -1.47 -5.93 -11.03
N GLN A 122 -1.68 -7.15 -11.51
CA GLN A 122 -2.91 -7.58 -12.16
C GLN A 122 -3.74 -8.41 -11.19
N PHE A 123 -4.97 -7.98 -10.94
CA PHE A 123 -5.91 -8.65 -10.07
C PHE A 123 -6.82 -9.58 -10.90
N LEU A 124 -6.50 -10.86 -10.93
CA LEU A 124 -7.23 -11.87 -11.69
C LEU A 124 -8.34 -12.47 -10.81
N LYS A 125 -9.58 -12.04 -11.03
CA LYS A 125 -10.74 -12.51 -10.26
C LYS A 125 -11.00 -14.00 -10.48
N GLN A 126 -11.24 -14.72 -9.40
CA GLN A 126 -11.58 -16.14 -9.36
C GLN A 126 -13.10 -16.34 -9.15
N GLU A 127 -13.59 -17.57 -9.37
CA GLU A 127 -15.01 -17.92 -9.21
C GLU A 127 -15.55 -17.68 -7.78
N ASP A 128 -14.72 -17.89 -6.77
CA ASP A 128 -15.01 -17.68 -5.35
C ASP A 128 -14.92 -16.20 -4.91
N ASN A 129 -14.81 -15.27 -5.85
CA ASN A 129 -14.54 -13.84 -5.64
C ASN A 129 -13.19 -13.51 -4.96
N SER A 130 -12.30 -14.49 -4.80
CA SER A 130 -10.90 -14.20 -4.49
C SER A 130 -10.16 -13.69 -5.73
N TYR A 131 -8.92 -13.25 -5.54
CA TYR A 131 -8.04 -12.79 -6.60
C TYR A 131 -6.72 -13.54 -6.53
N LEU A 132 -6.20 -13.93 -7.69
CA LEU A 132 -4.77 -14.10 -7.86
C LEU A 132 -4.19 -12.70 -8.14
N ILE A 133 -3.03 -12.39 -7.56
CA ILE A 133 -2.35 -11.10 -7.77
C ILE A 133 -1.05 -11.38 -8.50
N ARG A 134 -0.99 -11.03 -9.79
CA ARG A 134 0.13 -11.31 -10.69
C ARG A 134 0.97 -10.06 -10.93
N LEU A 135 2.29 -10.20 -10.93
CA LEU A 135 3.19 -9.12 -11.33
C LEU A 135 3.09 -8.89 -12.84
N ASP A 136 2.90 -7.63 -13.27
CA ASP A 136 2.76 -7.29 -14.70
C ASP A 136 3.95 -7.80 -15.53
N GLY A 137 3.63 -8.45 -16.66
CA GLY A 137 4.65 -8.99 -17.57
C GLY A 137 5.34 -10.26 -17.12
N SER A 138 4.84 -10.94 -16.09
CA SER A 138 5.37 -12.19 -15.60
C SER A 138 4.26 -13.23 -15.37
N ASP A 139 4.66 -14.48 -15.11
CA ASP A 139 3.78 -15.54 -14.62
C ASP A 139 3.98 -15.79 -13.11
N LEU A 140 4.39 -14.76 -12.37
CA LEU A 140 4.67 -14.81 -10.94
C LEU A 140 3.57 -14.11 -10.14
N TYR A 141 3.17 -14.76 -9.05
CA TYR A 141 2.04 -14.38 -8.21
C TYR A 141 2.48 -14.14 -6.77
N ILE A 142 1.84 -13.17 -6.11
CA ILE A 142 1.99 -12.94 -4.68
C ILE A 142 1.53 -14.18 -3.92
N THR A 143 2.44 -14.75 -3.13
CA THR A 143 2.26 -16.03 -2.44
C THR A 143 2.63 -15.90 -0.98
N SER A 144 1.72 -16.31 -0.10
CA SER A 144 2.00 -16.54 1.32
C SER A 144 2.76 -17.87 1.47
N PRO A 145 3.98 -17.89 2.06
CA PRO A 145 4.77 -19.12 2.12
C PRO A 145 4.28 -20.12 3.17
N THR A 146 3.75 -19.63 4.29
CA THR A 146 3.31 -20.42 5.45
C THR A 146 2.09 -19.77 6.11
N ASN A 147 1.62 -20.32 7.24
CA ASN A 147 0.56 -19.73 8.05
C ASN A 147 1.09 -18.90 9.23
N GLU A 148 2.39 -18.61 9.27
CA GLU A 148 3.03 -17.89 10.39
C GLU A 148 2.99 -16.38 10.19
N GLU A 149 2.79 -15.64 11.28
CA GLU A 149 2.88 -14.18 11.26
C GLU A 149 4.31 -13.72 10.98
N ASN A 150 4.44 -12.55 10.35
CA ASN A 150 5.71 -11.93 9.96
C ASN A 150 6.53 -12.67 8.89
N ASP A 151 6.01 -13.78 8.36
CA ASP A 151 6.64 -14.45 7.24
C ASP A 151 6.62 -13.59 5.99
N ARG A 152 7.75 -13.61 5.27
CA ARG A 152 7.95 -12.76 4.10
C ARG A 152 7.14 -13.26 2.91
N ILE A 153 6.46 -12.33 2.26
CA ILE A 153 5.71 -12.59 1.04
C ILE A 153 6.67 -12.79 -0.12
N GLN A 154 6.39 -13.78 -0.97
CA GLN A 154 7.25 -14.14 -2.09
C GLN A 154 6.48 -14.27 -3.40
N LEU A 155 7.23 -14.22 -4.49
CA LEU A 155 6.74 -14.53 -5.83
C LEU A 155 6.90 -16.02 -6.15
N GLN A 156 5.82 -16.64 -6.64
CA GLN A 156 5.84 -18.03 -7.11
C GLN A 156 5.03 -18.17 -8.40
N PRO A 157 5.33 -19.18 -9.25
CA PRO A 157 4.44 -19.59 -10.32
C PRO A 157 3.06 -19.97 -9.77
N TYR A 158 2.05 -20.01 -10.63
CA TYR A 158 0.72 -20.46 -10.22
C TYR A 158 0.75 -21.89 -9.66
N ARG A 159 0.21 -22.06 -8.45
CA ARG A 159 0.11 -23.36 -7.74
C ARG A 159 -1.33 -23.85 -7.59
N GLY A 160 -2.31 -22.96 -7.72
CA GLY A 160 -3.75 -23.31 -7.64
C GLY A 160 -4.29 -23.56 -6.24
N ASP A 161 -3.50 -23.29 -5.19
CA ASP A 161 -3.91 -23.45 -3.79
C ASP A 161 -4.25 -22.10 -3.11
N ASN A 162 -4.67 -22.17 -1.84
CA ASN A 162 -5.11 -20.99 -1.07
C ASN A 162 -3.96 -20.04 -0.68
N SER A 163 -2.70 -20.43 -0.84
CA SER A 163 -1.55 -19.54 -0.56
C SER A 163 -1.44 -18.36 -1.54
N GLN A 164 -2.13 -18.46 -2.69
CA GLN A 164 -2.14 -17.44 -3.75
C GLN A 164 -3.49 -16.75 -3.94
N ARG A 165 -4.50 -17.11 -3.14
CA ARG A 165 -5.84 -16.52 -3.22
C ARG A 165 -5.98 -15.41 -2.19
N TRP A 166 -6.41 -14.25 -2.64
CA TRP A 166 -6.50 -13.04 -1.82
C TRP A 166 -7.91 -12.45 -1.86
N ARG A 167 -8.45 -12.07 -0.70
CA ARG A 167 -9.66 -11.26 -0.56
C ARG A 167 -9.27 -9.79 -0.42
N ILE A 168 -10.08 -8.92 -1.02
CA ILE A 168 -9.91 -7.48 -0.97
C ILE A 168 -10.94 -6.92 0.01
N ILE A 169 -10.49 -6.63 1.23
CA ILE A 169 -11.37 -6.25 2.35
C ILE A 169 -11.33 -4.75 2.50
N ARG A 170 -12.47 -4.07 2.32
CA ARG A 170 -12.55 -2.61 2.47
C ARG A 170 -12.09 -2.18 3.86
N GLN A 171 -11.26 -1.15 3.93
CA GLN A 171 -10.74 -0.59 5.17
C GLN A 171 -10.98 0.92 5.22
N THR A 172 -11.24 1.42 6.43
CA THR A 172 -11.36 2.85 6.73
C THR A 172 -10.62 3.10 8.05
N PRO A 173 -9.27 3.03 8.04
CA PRO A 173 -8.48 3.21 9.25
C PRO A 173 -8.73 4.59 9.83
N TRP A 174 -8.79 4.66 11.16
CA TRP A 174 -9.00 5.93 11.86
C TRP A 174 -7.69 6.73 11.85
N ILE A 175 -7.82 8.04 11.63
CA ILE A 175 -6.71 9.01 11.77
C ILE A 175 -6.51 9.33 13.24
#